data_AF-S7R7D6-F1
#
_entry.id   AF-S7R7D6-F1
#
_cell.length_a   1.000
_cell.length_b   1.000
_cell.length_c   1.000
_cell.angle_alpha   90.00
_cell.angle_beta   90.00
_cell.angle_gamma   90.00
#
_symmetry.space_group_name_H-M   'P 1'
#
loop_
_entity.id
_entity.type
_entity.pdbx_description
1 polymer ?
#
loop_
_entity_poly.entity_id
_entity_poly.type
_entity_poly.pdbx_seq_one_letter_code
_entity_poly.pdbx_strand_id
1 'polypeptide(L)'
;MPANLHLLRGLTSLELMDQPHYEEPPSLLDFRNVLTQCPALRHLGLDGCGFASDLDIRSLHPDPLYLPLLKSLKICFVNYWIEEDSCVQVLFDVFGAPNLDSLQLVSLSRNTCEAFIRVLEKKPLACGSESLCLLYLHSGEEGARINLGASLSARMLALFPNVQHLWIDADKEDGDDFIIALQWNKEPLCTSLHTLTLNIGSGQFEVLDNGGTYLRDFIAGRETNGLPITTLRLYPASEAYQATELLSWCHEKVTMEVLGDREIEFDCFEMSEKMVPSLMNLH
;
A
#
# COMPACT_ATOMS: atom_id res chain seq x y z
N MET A 1 13.31 9.28 -32.17
CA MET A 1 11.99 8.76 -31.77
C MET A 1 11.86 7.35 -32.30
N PRO A 2 11.82 6.30 -31.45
CA PRO A 2 11.71 4.93 -31.93
C PRO A 2 10.34 4.73 -32.60
N ALA A 3 10.33 4.09 -33.77
CA ALA A 3 9.19 4.05 -34.70
C ALA A 3 7.89 3.39 -34.16
N ASN A 4 7.92 2.79 -32.97
CA ASN A 4 6.89 1.86 -32.49
C ASN A 4 6.13 2.32 -31.23
N LEU A 5 6.35 3.53 -30.72
CA LEU A 5 5.66 4.03 -29.52
C LEU A 5 4.14 4.10 -29.67
N HIS A 6 3.64 4.22 -30.90
CA HIS A 6 2.20 4.19 -31.20
C HIS A 6 1.53 2.86 -30.80
N LEU A 7 2.29 1.77 -30.67
CA LEU A 7 1.80 0.46 -30.22
C LEU A 7 1.39 0.47 -28.74
N LEU A 8 1.89 1.43 -27.94
CA LEU A 8 1.57 1.54 -26.52
C LEU A 8 0.20 2.18 -26.24
N ARG A 9 -0.49 2.67 -27.28
CA ARG A 9 -1.76 3.40 -27.11
C ARG A 9 -2.86 2.57 -26.44
N GLY A 10 -2.84 1.25 -26.64
CA GLY A 10 -3.79 0.32 -26.04
C GLY A 10 -3.31 -0.32 -24.74
N LEU A 11 -2.12 0.04 -24.24
CA LEU A 11 -1.55 -0.54 -23.03
C LEU A 11 -2.36 -0.07 -21.81
N THR A 12 -2.93 -1.02 -21.06
CA THR A 12 -3.74 -0.77 -19.87
C THR A 12 -3.00 -1.06 -18.57
N SER A 13 -1.99 -1.94 -18.60
CA SER A 13 -1.14 -2.26 -17.46
C SER A 13 0.33 -2.22 -17.88
N LEU A 14 1.16 -1.60 -17.06
CA LEU A 14 2.60 -1.54 -17.24
C LEU A 14 3.27 -1.76 -15.88
N GLU A 15 4.10 -2.80 -15.79
CA GLU A 15 4.92 -3.06 -14.61
C GLU A 15 6.38 -3.08 -15.01
N LEU A 16 7.16 -2.26 -14.29
CA LEU A 16 8.59 -2.08 -14.47
C LEU A 16 9.29 -2.30 -13.12
N MET A 17 9.07 -3.51 -12.58
CA MET A 17 9.61 -3.99 -11.30
C MET A 17 10.85 -4.87 -11.54
N ASP A 18 11.66 -5.05 -10.50
CA ASP A 18 12.88 -5.87 -10.51
C ASP A 18 13.83 -5.54 -11.66
N GLN A 19 13.99 -4.25 -11.96
CA GLN A 19 14.86 -3.82 -13.05
C GLN A 19 16.32 -4.23 -12.75
N PRO A 20 17.02 -4.84 -13.72
CA PRO A 20 18.43 -5.16 -13.52
C PRO A 20 19.23 -3.86 -13.35
N HIS A 21 20.34 -3.94 -12.63
CA HIS A 21 21.25 -2.80 -12.49
C HIS A 21 21.89 -2.47 -13.85
N TYR A 22 21.33 -1.50 -14.56
CA TYR A 22 21.88 -0.99 -15.80
C TYR A 22 23.03 -0.03 -15.49
N GLU A 23 24.13 -0.11 -16.26
CA GLU A 23 25.20 0.89 -16.22
C GLU A 23 24.66 2.29 -16.57
N GLU A 24 23.66 2.35 -17.46
CA GLU A 24 22.94 3.55 -17.84
C GLU A 24 21.42 3.31 -17.70
N PRO A 25 20.83 3.61 -16.53
CA PRO A 25 19.39 3.45 -16.34
C PRO A 25 18.61 4.45 -17.21
N PRO A 26 17.38 4.11 -17.63
CA PRO A 26 16.55 5.02 -18.41
C PRO A 26 16.31 6.33 -17.66
N SER A 27 16.31 7.45 -18.39
CA SER A 27 16.04 8.75 -17.79
C SER A 27 14.56 8.89 -17.41
N LEU A 28 14.28 9.73 -16.42
CA LEU A 28 12.90 10.10 -16.07
C LEU A 28 12.18 10.81 -17.21
N LEU A 29 12.91 11.54 -18.07
CA LEU A 29 12.36 12.18 -19.26
C LEU A 29 11.92 11.13 -20.29
N ASP A 30 12.71 10.09 -20.52
CA ASP A 30 12.33 8.97 -21.39
C ASP A 30 11.09 8.26 -20.85
N PHE A 31 11.07 8.01 -19.54
CA PHE A 31 9.90 7.44 -18.88
C PHE A 31 8.65 8.32 -19.03
N ARG A 32 8.78 9.63 -18.81
CA ARG A 32 7.71 10.61 -19.05
C ARG A 32 7.17 10.50 -20.47
N ASN A 33 8.07 10.46 -21.46
CA ASN A 33 7.73 10.36 -22.86
C ASN A 33 6.99 9.05 -23.18
N VAL A 34 7.41 7.92 -22.61
CA VAL A 34 6.70 6.65 -22.73
C VAL A 34 5.29 6.75 -22.16
N LEU A 35 5.12 7.31 -20.97
CA LEU A 35 3.81 7.48 -20.35
C LEU A 35 2.84 8.32 -21.20
N THR A 36 3.33 9.36 -21.91
CA THR A 36 2.47 10.14 -22.83
C THR A 36 1.87 9.30 -23.96
N GLN A 37 2.47 8.16 -24.28
CA GLN A 37 2.03 7.25 -25.35
C GLN A 37 1.11 6.14 -24.84
N CYS A 38 0.83 6.10 -23.53
CA CYS A 38 -0.03 5.13 -22.86
C CYS A 38 -1.31 5.80 -22.29
N PRO A 39 -2.16 6.44 -23.11
CA PRO A 39 -3.34 7.16 -22.61
C PRO A 39 -4.39 6.26 -21.96
N ALA A 40 -4.38 4.96 -22.26
CA ALA A 40 -5.31 3.97 -21.72
C ALA A 40 -4.80 3.30 -20.43
N LEU A 41 -3.66 3.73 -19.88
CA LEU A 41 -3.02 3.10 -18.74
C LEU A 41 -3.88 3.21 -17.47
N ARG A 42 -4.18 2.06 -16.86
CA ARG A 42 -4.98 1.89 -15.65
C ARG A 42 -4.17 1.32 -14.49
N HIS A 43 -3.07 0.63 -14.76
CA HIS A 43 -2.19 0.04 -13.75
C HIS A 43 -0.74 0.38 -14.06
N LEU A 44 0.00 0.81 -13.04
CA LEU A 44 1.40 1.16 -13.14
C LEU A 44 2.16 0.59 -11.94
N GLY A 45 3.12 -0.30 -12.19
CA GLY A 45 4.08 -0.79 -11.20
C GLY A 45 5.47 -0.28 -11.50
N LEU A 46 6.17 0.27 -10.52
CA LEU A 46 7.50 0.85 -10.68
C LEU A 46 8.43 0.50 -9.53
N ASP A 47 9.69 0.23 -9.86
CA ASP A 47 10.79 0.48 -8.95
C ASP A 47 11.06 1.99 -8.90
N GLY A 48 10.76 2.62 -7.77
CA GLY A 48 10.85 4.08 -7.61
C GLY A 48 12.26 4.65 -7.84
N CYS A 49 13.28 3.79 -7.78
CA CYS A 49 14.68 4.17 -7.91
C CYS A 49 15.37 3.60 -9.16
N GLY A 50 14.61 3.05 -10.11
CA GLY A 50 15.14 2.44 -11.35
C GLY A 50 15.53 3.45 -12.44
N PHE A 51 15.31 4.75 -12.22
CA PHE A 51 15.50 5.79 -13.23
C PHE A 51 16.66 6.72 -12.89
N ALA A 52 17.42 7.13 -13.91
CA ALA A 52 18.43 8.18 -13.75
C ALA A 52 17.76 9.52 -13.41
N SER A 53 18.30 10.22 -12.41
CA SER A 53 17.87 11.59 -12.09
C SER A 53 18.13 12.52 -13.27
N ASP A 54 17.14 13.34 -13.61
CA ASP A 54 17.24 14.36 -14.64
C ASP A 54 17.00 15.72 -13.98
N LEU A 55 18.09 16.45 -13.72
CA LEU A 55 18.05 17.74 -13.01
C LEU A 55 17.23 18.81 -13.77
N ASP A 56 17.10 18.66 -15.09
CA ASP A 56 16.42 19.62 -15.95
C ASP A 56 14.92 19.31 -16.13
N ILE A 57 14.43 18.17 -15.62
CA ILE A 57 13.05 17.75 -15.84
C ILE A 57 12.04 18.78 -15.35
N ARG A 58 12.31 19.45 -14.22
CA ARG A 58 11.44 20.52 -13.68
C ARG A 58 11.49 21.81 -14.51
N SER A 59 12.63 22.09 -15.13
CA SER A 59 12.80 23.25 -16.00
C SER A 59 12.05 23.06 -17.32
N LEU A 60 12.07 21.83 -17.87
CA LEU A 60 11.39 21.47 -19.12
C LEU A 60 9.91 21.18 -18.93
N HIS A 61 9.55 20.54 -17.81
CA HIS A 61 8.21 20.12 -17.46
C HIS A 61 7.90 20.55 -16.01
N PRO A 62 7.47 21.80 -15.80
CA PRO A 62 7.19 22.32 -14.46
C PRO A 62 6.04 21.56 -13.78
N ASP A 63 5.12 20.99 -14.57
CA ASP A 63 3.99 20.21 -14.10
C ASP A 63 4.14 18.71 -14.44
N PRO A 64 3.72 17.82 -13.53
CA PRO A 64 3.74 16.38 -13.77
C PRO A 64 2.73 15.97 -14.87
N LEU A 65 2.98 14.83 -15.51
CA LEU A 65 2.01 14.19 -16.38
C LEU A 65 0.85 13.63 -15.55
N TYR A 66 -0.33 14.23 -15.66
CA TYR A 66 -1.50 13.62 -15.03
C TYR A 66 -1.98 12.40 -15.83
N LEU A 67 -2.15 11.29 -15.14
CA LEU A 67 -2.65 10.01 -15.65
C LEU A 67 -4.07 9.80 -15.12
N PRO A 68 -5.11 10.41 -15.74
CA PRO A 68 -6.46 10.45 -15.16
C PRO A 68 -7.19 9.11 -15.16
N LEU A 69 -6.73 8.14 -15.98
CA LEU A 69 -7.28 6.78 -16.03
C LEU A 69 -6.53 5.80 -15.13
N LEU A 70 -5.42 6.21 -14.52
CA LEU A 70 -4.62 5.34 -13.66
C LEU A 70 -5.37 5.07 -12.37
N LYS A 71 -5.70 3.79 -12.14
CA LYS A 71 -6.50 3.31 -11.01
C LYS A 71 -5.69 2.55 -9.97
N SER A 72 -4.64 1.85 -10.38
CA SER A 72 -3.72 1.16 -9.47
C SER A 72 -2.29 1.63 -9.68
N LEU A 73 -1.59 1.90 -8.59
CA LEU A 73 -0.19 2.28 -8.57
C LEU A 73 0.54 1.41 -7.55
N LYS A 74 1.58 0.72 -7.99
CA LYS A 74 2.52 -0.01 -7.13
C LYS A 74 3.88 0.66 -7.23
N ILE A 75 4.46 1.02 -6.09
CA ILE A 75 5.80 1.60 -6.02
C ILE A 75 6.62 0.80 -5.04
N CYS A 76 7.74 0.26 -5.51
CA CYS A 76 8.77 -0.33 -4.68
C CYS A 76 9.87 0.70 -4.43
N PHE A 77 10.18 0.99 -3.17
CA PHE A 77 11.24 1.94 -2.81
C PHE A 77 12.58 1.26 -2.47
N VAL A 78 12.73 -0.04 -2.76
CA VAL A 78 14.04 -0.70 -2.64
C VAL A 78 15.03 -0.02 -3.58
N ASN A 79 16.11 0.51 -3.04
CA ASN A 79 17.34 0.61 -3.80
C ASN A 79 18.56 0.39 -2.91
N TYR A 80 19.24 -0.73 -3.14
CA TYR A 80 20.51 -1.05 -2.49
C TYR A 80 21.66 -0.11 -2.91
N TRP A 81 21.42 0.84 -3.82
CA TRP A 81 22.44 1.60 -4.56
C TRP A 81 22.25 3.12 -4.59
N ILE A 82 21.12 3.68 -4.12
CA ILE A 82 20.82 5.12 -4.18
C ILE A 82 20.31 5.62 -2.82
N GLU A 83 20.56 6.90 -2.49
CA GLU A 83 19.96 7.57 -1.33
C GLU A 83 18.43 7.61 -1.44
N GLU A 84 17.77 6.85 -0.56
CA GLU A 84 16.32 6.56 -0.51
C GLU A 84 15.39 7.79 -0.57
N ASP A 85 15.81 8.97 -0.08
CA ASP A 85 14.95 10.15 0.00
C ASP A 85 14.79 10.89 -1.34
N SER A 86 15.79 10.78 -2.22
CA SER A 86 15.87 11.59 -3.44
C SER A 86 14.94 11.10 -4.56
N CYS A 87 14.71 9.79 -4.63
CA CYS A 87 13.94 9.15 -5.70
C CYS A 87 12.45 9.49 -5.62
N VAL A 88 11.88 9.57 -4.41
CA VAL A 88 10.44 9.76 -4.20
C VAL A 88 9.98 11.10 -4.76
N GLN A 89 10.70 12.18 -4.41
CA GLN A 89 10.34 13.52 -4.85
C GLN A 89 10.44 13.66 -6.38
N VAL A 90 11.49 13.09 -6.95
CA VAL A 90 11.77 13.17 -8.39
C VAL A 90 10.75 12.37 -9.19
N LEU A 91 10.33 11.19 -8.72
CA LEU A 91 9.29 10.38 -9.38
C LEU A 91 7.98 11.15 -9.55
N PHE A 92 7.52 11.83 -8.50
CA PHE A 92 6.29 12.63 -8.53
C PHE A 92 6.47 14.04 -9.10
N ASP A 93 7.65 14.38 -9.62
CA ASP A 93 7.80 15.46 -10.59
C ASP A 93 7.44 15.01 -12.01
N VAL A 94 7.53 13.70 -12.30
CA VAL A 94 7.27 13.15 -13.64
C VAL A 94 5.78 12.99 -13.91
N PHE A 95 5.04 12.39 -12.98
CA PHE A 95 3.63 12.06 -13.17
C PHE A 95 2.81 12.21 -11.87
N GLY A 96 1.50 12.25 -12.04
CA GLY A 96 0.53 12.23 -10.94
C GLY A 96 -0.72 11.44 -11.32
N ALA A 97 -1.35 10.81 -10.33
CA ALA A 97 -2.51 9.95 -10.48
C ALA A 97 -3.67 10.48 -9.63
N PRO A 98 -4.41 11.51 -10.09
CA PRO A 98 -5.40 12.19 -9.25
C PRO A 98 -6.66 11.37 -8.95
N ASN A 99 -6.95 10.33 -9.74
CA ASN A 99 -8.13 9.47 -9.59
C ASN A 99 -7.75 8.02 -9.21
N LEU A 100 -6.64 7.89 -8.48
CA LEU A 100 -6.11 6.60 -8.05
C LEU A 100 -7.05 5.94 -7.03
N ASP A 101 -7.39 4.67 -7.26
CA ASP A 101 -8.29 3.92 -6.39
C ASP A 101 -7.50 3.00 -5.44
N SER A 102 -6.33 2.52 -5.87
CA SER A 102 -5.46 1.59 -5.14
C SER A 102 -4.01 2.02 -5.19
N LEU A 103 -3.36 2.07 -4.02
CA LEU A 103 -1.94 2.39 -3.85
C LEU A 103 -1.25 1.29 -3.07
N GLN A 104 -0.22 0.72 -3.67
CA GLN A 104 0.65 -0.28 -3.06
C GLN A 104 2.05 0.31 -2.89
N LEU A 105 2.49 0.43 -1.65
CA LEU A 105 3.81 0.93 -1.30
C LEU A 105 4.62 -0.22 -0.71
N VAL A 106 5.67 -0.62 -1.42
CA VAL A 106 6.44 -1.82 -1.12
C VAL A 106 7.87 -1.44 -0.72
N SER A 107 8.38 -2.18 0.26
CA SER A 107 9.70 -2.00 0.86
C SER A 107 9.89 -0.62 1.43
N LEU A 108 8.94 -0.27 2.31
CA LEU A 108 8.92 1.00 2.99
C LEU A 108 9.94 1.04 4.14
N SER A 109 10.68 2.13 4.17
CA SER A 109 11.42 2.60 5.34
C SER A 109 10.74 3.82 5.93
N ARG A 110 11.09 4.18 7.17
CA ARG A 110 10.64 5.44 7.78
C ARG A 110 10.97 6.65 6.90
N ASN A 111 12.18 6.67 6.34
CA ASN A 111 12.70 7.79 5.55
C ASN A 111 11.92 7.96 4.23
N THR A 112 11.74 6.87 3.48
CA THR A 112 10.93 6.86 2.25
C THR A 112 9.48 7.27 2.51
N CYS A 113 8.89 6.82 3.62
CA CYS A 113 7.55 7.26 4.04
C CYS A 113 7.50 8.76 4.37
N GLU A 114 8.49 9.30 5.08
CA GLU A 114 8.57 10.74 5.35
C GLU A 114 8.70 11.55 4.06
N ALA A 115 9.57 11.11 3.14
CA ALA A 115 9.74 11.75 1.84
C ALA A 115 8.43 11.73 1.03
N PHE A 116 7.74 10.58 1.02
CA PHE A 116 6.46 10.40 0.35
C PHE A 116 5.38 11.32 0.92
N ILE A 117 5.22 11.38 2.24
CA ILE A 117 4.26 12.28 2.92
C ILE A 117 4.57 13.73 2.56
N ARG A 118 5.84 14.16 2.59
CA ARG A 118 6.24 15.53 2.21
C ARG A 118 5.89 15.86 0.76
N VAL A 119 5.96 14.88 -0.14
CA VAL A 119 5.52 15.05 -1.54
C VAL A 119 4.01 15.26 -1.60
N LEU A 120 3.23 14.42 -0.92
CA LEU A 120 1.77 14.51 -0.94
C LEU A 120 1.24 15.80 -0.29
N GLU A 121 1.86 16.24 0.80
CA GLU A 121 1.55 17.53 1.44
C GLU A 121 1.75 18.72 0.49
N LYS A 122 2.72 18.64 -0.42
CA LYS A 122 2.98 19.67 -1.44
C LYS A 122 2.17 19.46 -2.72
N LYS A 123 1.87 18.22 -3.06
CA LYS A 123 1.22 17.79 -4.30
C LYS A 123 0.11 16.78 -4.02
N PRO A 124 -1.06 17.21 -3.52
CA PRO A 124 -2.16 16.30 -3.17
C PRO A 124 -2.64 15.42 -4.34
N LEU A 125 -2.48 15.90 -5.58
CA LEU A 125 -2.87 15.20 -6.80
C LEU A 125 -1.88 14.11 -7.27
N ALA A 126 -0.80 13.84 -6.53
CA ALA A 126 0.19 12.85 -6.92
C ALA A 126 -0.36 11.41 -6.83
N CYS A 127 -1.14 11.08 -5.79
CA CYS A 127 -1.65 9.73 -5.51
C CYS A 127 -3.13 9.70 -5.06
N GLY A 128 -4.01 10.44 -5.74
CA GLY A 128 -5.46 10.31 -5.56
C GLY A 128 -5.98 10.49 -4.13
N SER A 129 -5.56 11.54 -3.43
CA SER A 129 -5.89 11.77 -2.00
C SER A 129 -7.37 11.58 -1.65
N GLU A 130 -8.29 11.99 -2.53
CA GLU A 130 -9.74 11.87 -2.31
C GLU A 130 -10.35 10.60 -2.91
N SER A 131 -9.72 9.97 -3.90
CA SER A 131 -10.26 8.79 -4.58
C SER A 131 -9.73 7.47 -4.02
N LEU A 132 -8.64 7.51 -3.25
CA LEU A 132 -7.96 6.30 -2.79
C LEU A 132 -8.85 5.48 -1.85
N CYS A 133 -9.18 4.27 -2.28
CA CYS A 133 -9.99 3.31 -1.52
C CYS A 133 -9.12 2.27 -0.80
N LEU A 134 -8.00 1.87 -1.39
CA LEU A 134 -7.05 0.91 -0.82
C LEU A 134 -5.67 1.49 -0.65
N LEU A 135 -5.14 1.33 0.56
CA LEU A 135 -3.75 1.57 0.88
C LEU A 135 -3.11 0.27 1.36
N TYR A 136 -2.10 -0.20 0.63
CA TYR A 136 -1.28 -1.35 1.00
C TYR A 136 0.14 -0.88 1.33
N LEU A 137 0.64 -1.30 2.48
CA LEU A 137 1.95 -0.95 3.01
C LEU A 137 2.72 -2.24 3.29
N HIS A 138 3.89 -2.40 2.68
CA HIS A 138 4.75 -3.57 2.86
C HIS A 138 6.16 -3.15 3.27
N SER A 139 6.69 -3.71 4.35
CA SER A 139 8.01 -3.35 4.90
C SER A 139 9.20 -3.78 4.03
N GLY A 140 9.01 -4.76 3.16
CA GLY A 140 10.02 -5.24 2.19
C GLY A 140 10.58 -6.62 2.53
N GLU A 141 10.55 -6.97 3.81
CA GLU A 141 10.95 -8.28 4.30
C GLU A 141 9.86 -8.84 5.22
N GLU A 142 9.70 -10.17 5.19
CA GLU A 142 8.73 -10.88 6.02
C GLU A 142 8.87 -10.55 7.51
N GLY A 143 7.82 -9.98 8.10
CA GLY A 143 7.80 -9.65 9.53
C GLY A 143 8.76 -8.52 9.90
N ALA A 144 9.33 -7.80 8.93
CA ALA A 144 10.13 -6.62 9.21
C ALA A 144 9.22 -5.43 9.54
N ARG A 145 9.78 -4.51 10.33
CA ARG A 145 9.12 -3.27 10.71
C ARG A 145 9.35 -2.16 9.70
N ILE A 146 8.34 -1.34 9.47
CA ILE A 146 8.47 -0.05 8.77
C ILE A 146 9.01 1.03 9.74
N ASN A 147 8.62 0.95 11.02
CA ASN A 147 9.01 1.89 12.10
C ASN A 147 8.49 3.32 11.91
N LEU A 148 7.23 3.46 11.50
CA LEU A 148 6.60 4.78 11.31
C LEU A 148 6.38 5.49 12.66
N GLY A 149 5.88 4.77 13.66
CA GLY A 149 5.34 5.38 14.87
C GLY A 149 3.98 6.04 14.61
N ALA A 150 3.12 6.05 15.63
CA ALA A 150 1.77 6.59 15.53
C ALA A 150 1.65 8.01 14.93
N SER A 151 2.62 8.91 15.18
CA SER A 151 2.61 10.27 14.63
C SER A 151 2.75 10.30 13.11
N LEU A 152 3.65 9.50 12.55
CA LEU A 152 3.88 9.46 11.10
C LEU A 152 2.74 8.69 10.40
N SER A 153 2.25 7.62 11.02
CA SER A 153 1.06 6.90 10.57
C SER A 153 -0.17 7.82 10.52
N ALA A 154 -0.38 8.67 11.54
CA ALA A 154 -1.50 9.62 11.57
C ALA A 154 -1.39 10.65 10.43
N ARG A 155 -0.19 11.17 10.17
CA ARG A 155 0.05 12.06 9.02
C ARG A 155 -0.24 11.38 7.69
N MET A 156 0.14 10.11 7.52
CA MET A 156 -0.16 9.34 6.31
C MET A 156 -1.67 9.15 6.13
N LEU A 157 -2.38 8.71 7.17
CA LEU A 157 -3.82 8.49 7.13
C LEU A 157 -4.61 9.79 6.85
N ALA A 158 -4.16 10.92 7.39
CA ALA A 158 -4.78 12.22 7.14
C ALA A 158 -4.71 12.65 5.65
N LEU A 159 -3.76 12.12 4.88
CA LEU A 159 -3.66 12.39 3.44
C LEU A 159 -4.65 11.56 2.61
N PHE A 160 -5.24 10.52 3.20
CA PHE A 160 -6.14 9.58 2.51
C PHE A 160 -7.43 9.35 3.31
N PRO A 161 -8.27 10.40 3.50
CA PRO A 161 -9.43 10.35 4.37
C PRO A 161 -10.51 9.35 3.93
N ASN A 162 -10.53 8.98 2.64
CA ASN A 162 -11.55 8.09 2.06
C ASN A 162 -11.10 6.62 1.94
N VAL A 163 -9.94 6.27 2.50
CA VAL A 163 -9.48 4.87 2.51
C VAL A 163 -10.51 4.00 3.22
N GLN A 164 -10.89 2.94 2.52
CA GLN A 164 -11.88 1.94 2.92
C GLN A 164 -11.21 0.66 3.39
N HIS A 165 -10.07 0.34 2.79
CA HIS A 165 -9.26 -0.82 3.11
C HIS A 165 -7.81 -0.41 3.35
N LEU A 166 -7.31 -0.65 4.56
CA LEU A 166 -5.90 -0.55 4.90
C LEU A 166 -5.32 -1.97 4.98
N TRP A 167 -4.21 -2.23 4.31
CA TRP A 167 -3.49 -3.49 4.40
C TRP A 167 -2.07 -3.23 4.86
N ILE A 168 -1.73 -3.78 6.03
CA ILE A 168 -0.43 -3.66 6.66
C ILE A 168 0.29 -5.02 6.57
N ASP A 169 1.28 -5.10 5.69
CA ASP A 169 2.27 -6.17 5.62
C ASP A 169 3.57 -5.76 6.32
N ALA A 170 3.52 -5.79 7.64
CA ALA A 170 4.64 -5.47 8.50
C ALA A 170 4.49 -6.24 9.82
N ASP A 171 5.46 -6.06 10.72
CA ASP A 171 5.33 -6.55 12.09
C ASP A 171 4.12 -5.93 12.82
N LYS A 172 3.61 -6.64 13.84
CA LYS A 172 2.46 -6.24 14.67
C LYS A 172 2.59 -4.84 15.27
N GLU A 173 3.81 -4.42 15.58
CA GLU A 173 4.08 -3.13 16.21
C GLU A 173 3.75 -1.95 15.29
N ASP A 174 3.90 -2.12 13.97
CA ASP A 174 3.41 -1.13 13.00
C ASP A 174 1.87 -1.12 12.97
N GLY A 175 1.22 -2.29 13.08
CA GLY A 175 -0.23 -2.38 13.22
C GLY A 175 -0.78 -1.64 14.44
N ASP A 176 -0.11 -1.76 15.59
CA ASP A 176 -0.44 -1.02 16.82
C ASP A 176 -0.28 0.49 16.65
N ASP A 177 0.81 0.92 16.02
CA ASP A 177 1.05 2.33 15.69
C ASP A 177 -0.09 2.90 14.83
N PHE A 178 -0.61 2.13 13.86
CA PHE A 178 -1.76 2.55 13.04
C PHE A 178 -3.06 2.65 13.83
N ILE A 179 -3.29 1.78 14.81
CA ILE A 179 -4.49 1.90 15.68
C ILE A 179 -4.45 3.14 16.54
N ILE A 180 -3.29 3.42 17.14
CA ILE A 180 -3.09 4.66 17.91
C ILE A 180 -3.27 5.87 16.99
N ALA A 181 -2.77 5.79 15.76
CA ALA A 181 -2.90 6.86 14.76
C ALA A 181 -4.34 7.13 14.32
N LEU A 182 -5.19 6.12 14.21
CA LEU A 182 -6.60 6.29 13.81
C LEU A 182 -7.40 7.17 14.80
N GLN A 183 -6.91 7.37 16.01
CA GLN A 183 -7.51 8.23 17.04
C GLN A 183 -6.66 9.45 17.40
N TRP A 184 -5.71 9.81 16.55
CA TRP A 184 -4.78 10.88 16.82
C TRP A 184 -5.52 12.17 17.19
N ASN A 185 -5.15 12.79 18.32
CA ASN A 185 -5.77 14.02 18.83
C ASN A 185 -7.30 13.97 19.08
N LYS A 186 -7.88 12.79 19.31
CA LYS A 186 -9.33 12.58 19.57
C LYS A 186 -10.25 12.85 18.37
N GLU A 187 -9.70 13.04 17.17
CA GLU A 187 -10.47 13.08 15.94
C GLU A 187 -10.24 11.77 15.17
N PRO A 188 -11.29 11.04 14.79
CA PRO A 188 -11.13 9.80 14.05
C PRO A 188 -10.61 10.09 12.64
N LEU A 189 -9.47 9.50 12.29
CA LEU A 189 -8.98 9.50 10.90
C LEU A 189 -9.63 8.37 10.10
N CYS A 190 -9.73 8.55 8.79
CA CYS A 190 -10.25 7.54 7.86
C CYS A 190 -11.61 6.96 8.30
N THR A 191 -12.63 7.80 8.46
CA THR A 191 -13.98 7.38 8.90
C THR A 191 -14.66 6.38 7.93
N SER A 192 -14.14 6.27 6.70
CA SER A 192 -14.59 5.29 5.70
C SER A 192 -13.93 3.92 5.86
N LEU A 193 -12.95 3.76 6.75
CA LEU A 193 -12.18 2.54 6.93
C LEU A 193 -13.03 1.43 7.54
N HIS A 194 -13.39 0.44 6.73
CA HIS A 194 -14.21 -0.70 7.17
C HIS A 194 -13.44 -2.03 7.14
N THR A 195 -12.36 -2.12 6.36
CA THR A 195 -11.54 -3.33 6.24
C THR A 195 -10.09 -3.06 6.64
N LEU A 196 -9.53 -3.94 7.47
CA LEU A 196 -8.10 -3.96 7.78
C LEU A 196 -7.53 -5.35 7.50
N THR A 197 -6.43 -5.43 6.75
CA THR A 197 -5.65 -6.67 6.59
C THR A 197 -4.38 -6.59 7.42
N LEU A 198 -4.10 -7.65 8.19
CA LEU A 198 -2.93 -7.76 9.06
C LEU A 198 -2.13 -9.02 8.72
N ASN A 199 -0.81 -8.88 8.63
CA ASN A 199 0.12 -10.00 8.60
C ASN A 199 0.26 -10.58 10.01
N ILE A 200 -0.13 -11.84 10.19
CA ILE A 200 0.00 -12.56 11.44
C ILE A 200 0.97 -13.71 11.25
N GLY A 201 2.25 -13.35 11.18
CA GLY A 201 3.36 -14.29 11.08
C GLY A 201 3.40 -15.32 12.23
N SER A 202 4.10 -16.44 12.01
CA SER A 202 4.22 -17.58 12.92
C SER A 202 4.65 -17.26 14.36
N GLY A 203 5.40 -16.17 14.57
CA GLY A 203 5.81 -15.71 15.91
C GLY A 203 4.73 -14.94 16.70
N GLN A 204 3.63 -14.54 16.05
CA GLN A 204 2.57 -13.75 16.69
C GLN A 204 1.48 -14.60 17.35
N PHE A 205 1.49 -15.91 17.09
CA PHE A 205 0.63 -16.90 17.73
C PHE A 205 1.30 -17.60 18.93
N GLU A 206 2.46 -17.14 19.43
CA GLU A 206 3.31 -17.83 20.41
C GLU A 206 2.56 -18.32 21.68
N VAL A 207 2.04 -19.54 21.58
CA VAL A 207 2.07 -20.78 22.39
C VAL A 207 1.99 -20.72 23.93
N LEU A 208 2.23 -19.61 24.61
CA LEU A 208 2.30 -19.61 26.08
C LEU A 208 1.01 -19.15 26.79
N ASP A 209 0.13 -18.39 26.14
CA ASP A 209 -1.16 -17.95 26.72
C ASP A 209 -2.29 -17.91 25.67
N ASN A 210 -2.73 -19.07 25.18
CA ASN A 210 -3.84 -19.22 24.22
C ASN A 210 -3.70 -18.44 22.89
N GLY A 211 -2.47 -18.05 22.50
CA GLY A 211 -2.08 -17.52 21.19
C GLY A 211 -3.07 -16.49 20.59
N GLY A 212 -2.78 -15.19 20.71
CA GLY A 212 -3.61 -14.17 20.07
C GLY A 212 -3.92 -12.93 20.92
N THR A 213 -3.14 -12.66 21.97
CA THR A 213 -3.24 -11.43 22.75
C THR A 213 -3.25 -10.19 21.86
N TYR A 214 -2.38 -10.16 20.83
CA TYR A 214 -2.37 -9.07 19.84
C TYR A 214 -3.75 -8.85 19.18
N LEU A 215 -4.35 -9.90 18.59
CA LEU A 215 -5.66 -9.78 17.94
C LEU A 215 -6.78 -9.43 18.92
N ARG A 216 -6.72 -9.97 20.14
CA ARG A 216 -7.70 -9.66 21.20
C ARG A 216 -7.61 -8.21 21.63
N ASP A 217 -6.40 -7.73 21.90
CA ASP A 217 -6.12 -6.36 22.30
C ASP A 217 -6.46 -5.40 21.16
N PHE A 218 -6.18 -5.79 19.92
CA PHE A 218 -6.59 -5.05 18.73
C PHE A 218 -8.11 -4.88 18.65
N ILE A 219 -8.87 -5.99 18.73
CA ILE A 219 -10.35 -5.96 18.63
C ILE A 219 -10.96 -5.17 19.80
N ALA A 220 -10.46 -5.39 21.02
CA ALA A 220 -10.90 -4.67 22.21
C ALA A 220 -10.56 -3.17 22.12
N GLY A 221 -9.37 -2.84 21.62
CA GLY A 221 -8.93 -1.49 21.32
C GLY A 221 -9.89 -0.82 20.35
N ARG A 222 -10.13 -1.43 19.19
CA ARG A 222 -11.10 -0.97 18.18
C ARG A 222 -12.47 -0.64 18.78
N GLU A 223 -13.03 -1.54 19.61
CA GLU A 223 -14.34 -1.35 20.26
C GLU A 223 -14.33 -0.17 21.24
N THR A 224 -13.33 -0.11 22.10
CA THR A 224 -13.12 1.00 23.06
C THR A 224 -13.01 2.34 22.34
N ASN A 225 -12.46 2.29 21.13
CA ASN A 225 -12.10 3.42 20.31
C ASN A 225 -13.17 3.85 19.31
N GLY A 226 -14.24 3.07 19.16
CA GLY A 226 -15.33 3.35 18.23
C GLY A 226 -14.88 3.34 16.76
N LEU A 227 -13.85 2.57 16.41
CA LEU A 227 -13.35 2.53 15.02
C LEU A 227 -14.33 1.77 14.11
N PRO A 228 -14.61 2.26 12.88
CA PRO A 228 -15.62 1.69 11.98
C PRO A 228 -15.20 0.39 11.28
N ILE A 229 -14.13 -0.26 11.74
CA ILE A 229 -13.56 -1.46 11.12
C ILE A 229 -14.50 -2.66 11.37
N THR A 230 -15.23 -3.10 10.35
CA THR A 230 -16.18 -4.23 10.41
C THR A 230 -15.58 -5.55 9.94
N THR A 231 -14.48 -5.49 9.20
CA THR A 231 -13.81 -6.65 8.62
C THR A 231 -12.33 -6.65 8.96
N LEU A 232 -11.85 -7.76 9.52
CA LEU A 232 -10.43 -8.05 9.70
C LEU A 232 -10.03 -9.22 8.81
N ARG A 233 -8.99 -9.02 8.00
CA ARG A 233 -8.41 -10.03 7.13
C ARG A 233 -7.06 -10.46 7.68
N LEU A 234 -6.84 -11.76 7.81
CA LEU A 234 -5.59 -12.32 8.34
C LEU A 234 -4.88 -13.13 7.27
N TYR A 235 -3.55 -13.08 7.28
CA TYR A 235 -2.71 -13.89 6.41
C TYR A 235 -1.34 -14.11 7.04
N PRO A 236 -0.58 -15.14 6.60
CA PRO A 236 -0.98 -16.16 5.64
C PRO A 236 -1.98 -17.18 6.22
N ALA A 237 -2.84 -17.75 5.37
CA ALA A 237 -3.90 -18.68 5.80
C ALA A 237 -3.36 -19.91 6.53
N SER A 238 -2.20 -20.40 6.09
CA SER A 238 -1.50 -21.55 6.67
C SER A 238 -1.20 -21.38 8.16
N GLU A 239 -1.01 -20.14 8.62
CA GLU A 239 -0.72 -19.80 10.00
C GLU A 239 -2.00 -19.43 10.75
N ALA A 240 -2.89 -18.64 10.13
CA ALA A 240 -4.18 -18.27 10.74
C ALA A 240 -5.04 -19.49 11.11
N TYR A 241 -5.08 -20.52 10.25
CA TYR A 241 -5.85 -21.74 10.53
C TYR A 241 -5.29 -22.60 11.66
N GLN A 242 -4.08 -22.34 12.15
CA GLN A 242 -3.53 -23.03 13.32
C GLN A 242 -4.15 -22.54 14.64
N ALA A 243 -4.83 -21.38 14.62
CA ALA A 243 -5.43 -20.73 15.79
C ALA A 243 -6.98 -20.77 15.77
N THR A 244 -7.57 -21.95 15.63
CA THR A 244 -9.04 -22.12 15.43
C THR A 244 -9.90 -21.52 16.54
N GLU A 245 -9.50 -21.62 17.81
CA GLU A 245 -10.26 -21.04 18.93
C GLU A 245 -10.24 -19.51 18.91
N LEU A 246 -9.10 -18.91 18.51
CA LEU A 246 -8.97 -17.47 18.35
C LEU A 246 -9.85 -16.99 17.20
N LEU A 247 -9.83 -17.67 16.05
CA LEU A 247 -10.68 -17.32 14.90
C LEU A 247 -12.16 -17.38 15.26
N SER A 248 -12.59 -18.42 15.98
CA SER A 248 -13.97 -18.54 16.47
C SER A 248 -14.35 -17.36 17.36
N TRP A 249 -13.48 -16.99 18.30
CA TRP A 249 -13.71 -15.82 19.16
C TRP A 249 -13.76 -14.51 18.36
N CYS A 250 -12.88 -14.33 17.38
CA CYS A 250 -12.88 -13.14 16.54
C CYS A 250 -14.17 -13.02 15.70
N HIS A 251 -14.68 -14.14 15.16
CA HIS A 251 -15.94 -14.16 14.40
C HIS A 251 -17.16 -13.71 15.21
N GLU A 252 -17.14 -13.81 16.54
CA GLU A 252 -18.20 -13.28 17.41
C GLU A 252 -18.17 -11.74 17.51
N LYS A 253 -17.07 -11.10 17.11
CA LYS A 253 -16.78 -9.67 17.34
C LYS A 253 -16.67 -8.84 16.07
N VAL A 254 -16.17 -9.45 15.00
CA VAL A 254 -15.88 -8.79 13.73
C VAL A 254 -15.97 -9.81 12.59
N THR A 255 -16.24 -9.34 11.37
CA THR A 255 -16.17 -10.22 10.19
C THR A 255 -14.70 -10.60 9.98
N MET A 256 -14.40 -11.90 10.05
CA MET A 256 -13.05 -12.40 9.82
C MET A 256 -12.95 -13.03 8.43
N GLU A 257 -11.91 -12.68 7.70
CA GLU A 257 -11.52 -13.34 6.45
C GLU A 257 -10.06 -13.82 6.58
N VAL A 258 -9.73 -14.92 5.91
CA VAL A 258 -8.39 -15.50 5.92
C VAL A 258 -7.90 -15.59 4.48
N LEU A 259 -6.73 -15.03 4.18
CA LEU A 259 -6.18 -14.94 2.83
C LEU A 259 -5.06 -15.97 2.63
N GLY A 260 -5.08 -16.65 1.47
CA GLY A 260 -4.19 -17.76 1.13
C GLY A 260 -2.71 -17.39 1.15
N ASP A 261 -2.28 -16.59 0.17
CA ASP A 261 -0.87 -16.25 -0.08
C ASP A 261 -0.63 -14.73 -0.10
N ARG A 262 0.66 -14.32 -0.05
CA ARG A 262 1.16 -12.93 -0.09
C ARG A 262 0.92 -12.17 -1.38
N GLU A 263 0.42 -12.87 -2.40
CA GLU A 263 0.29 -12.30 -3.72
C GLU A 263 -0.92 -11.38 -3.79
N ILE A 264 -0.70 -10.10 -3.49
CA ILE A 264 -1.34 -9.06 -4.27
C ILE A 264 -0.59 -8.99 -5.60
N GLU A 265 -0.85 -9.94 -6.49
CA GLU A 265 -0.80 -9.62 -7.92
C GLU A 265 -1.74 -8.44 -8.16
N PHE A 266 -1.64 -7.72 -9.27
CA PHE A 266 -2.55 -6.61 -9.62
C PHE A 266 -4.00 -7.11 -9.86
N ASP A 267 -4.58 -7.85 -8.92
CA ASP A 267 -5.99 -8.16 -8.87
C ASP A 267 -6.70 -6.86 -8.51
N CYS A 268 -7.16 -6.20 -9.57
CA CYS A 268 -8.16 -5.16 -9.55
C CYS A 268 -9.19 -5.43 -8.43
N PHE A 269 -9.64 -4.36 -7.76
CA PHE A 269 -10.80 -4.40 -6.86
C PHE A 269 -12.02 -5.12 -7.44
N GLU A 270 -12.12 -5.23 -8.77
CA GLU A 270 -13.16 -5.97 -9.48
C GLU A 270 -13.08 -7.50 -9.30
N MET A 271 -11.98 -8.06 -8.77
CA MET A 271 -11.75 -9.51 -8.67
C MET A 271 -11.81 -10.07 -7.23
N SER A 272 -11.76 -9.22 -6.20
CA SER A 272 -11.76 -9.68 -4.79
C SER A 272 -13.15 -10.05 -4.24
N GLU A 273 -14.20 -9.98 -5.05
CA GLU A 273 -15.54 -10.51 -4.72
C GLU A 273 -15.66 -12.05 -4.82
N LYS A 274 -14.55 -12.79 -4.93
CA LYS A 274 -14.60 -14.23 -4.66
C LYS A 274 -14.52 -14.47 -3.15
N MET A 275 -15.67 -14.30 -2.50
CA MET A 275 -15.95 -14.92 -1.21
C MET A 275 -15.47 -16.37 -1.24
N VAL A 276 -14.45 -16.70 -0.45
CA VAL A 276 -14.25 -18.09 -0.03
C VAL A 276 -15.47 -18.43 0.84
N PRO A 277 -16.32 -19.40 0.46
CA PRO A 277 -17.48 -19.74 1.27
C PRO A 277 -17.04 -20.13 2.66
N SER A 278 -17.74 -19.61 3.67
CA SER A 278 -17.63 -20.04 5.06
C SER A 278 -17.60 -21.55 5.13
N LEU A 279 -16.64 -22.11 5.89
CA LEU A 279 -16.52 -23.52 6.22
C LEU A 279 -17.89 -24.19 6.35
N MET A 280 -18.24 -25.03 5.37
CA MET A 280 -19.38 -25.93 5.53
C MET A 280 -19.02 -26.94 6.62
N ASN A 281 -19.75 -26.85 7.74
CA ASN A 281 -20.06 -27.88 8.73
C ASN A 281 -19.16 -29.13 8.70
N LEU A 282 -18.14 -29.14 9.56
CA LEU A 282 -17.58 -30.40 10.07
C LEU A 282 -18.42 -30.81 11.29
N HIS A 283 -19.38 -31.71 11.04
CA HIS A 283 -20.07 -32.50 12.06
C HIS A 283 -19.28 -33.78 12.39
#